data_AF-A0A960BSR6-F1
#
_entry.id   AF-A0A960BSR6-F1
#
_cell.length_a   1.000
_cell.length_b   1.000
_cell.length_c   1.000
_cell.angle_alpha   90.00
_cell.angle_beta   90.00
_cell.angle_gamma   90.00
#
_symmetry.space_group_name_H-M   'P 1'
#
loop_
_entity.id
_entity.type
_entity.pdbx_description
1 polymer ?
#
loop_
_entity_poly.entity_id
_entity_poly.type
_entity_poly.pdbx_seq_one_letter_code
_entity_poly.pdbx_strand_id
1 'polypeptide(L)'
;MKRLAVGICALVIATMVQMPLPAQADTYRYWSYWVGGDSWSYSSRGPGFRVPPDGGVEGWRFVVSPKDGSQASPPAAASTYEQLCRGQPPAPEGQKRVVVVIDPGPAGIAPVGETPPQRTTTCVTVPATDNGLQVLQRVSQLRFHSSGLICGIGGFPAAECPGQTASRPASSAPATTAPDIPDPVTVPAPAEVTVPTTRATAPSSATPTPTPSNRTPTSTDTPSPVALALPESAEPSAAPTPPPWLAAIGVTMIAALLGLAILVRRGRG
;
A
#
# COMPACT_ATOMS: atom_id res chain seq x y z
N MET A 1 34.38 39.29 24.63
CA MET A 1 34.32 38.70 23.26
C MET A 1 34.44 37.18 23.23
N LYS A 2 35.33 36.52 24.00
CA LYS A 2 35.46 35.04 24.01
C LYS A 2 34.28 34.26 24.66
N ARG A 3 33.48 34.89 25.54
CA ARG A 3 32.34 34.24 26.22
C ARG A 3 31.02 34.30 25.44
N LEU A 4 30.92 35.15 24.41
CA LEU A 4 29.74 35.28 23.56
C LEU A 4 29.76 34.30 22.37
N ALA A 5 30.95 33.85 21.93
CA ALA A 5 31.10 32.88 20.85
C ALA A 5 30.71 31.45 21.25
N VAL A 6 30.84 31.10 22.54
CA VAL A 6 30.52 29.75 23.04
C VAL A 6 29.00 29.52 23.17
N GLY A 7 28.24 30.55 23.54
CA GLY A 7 26.78 30.45 23.66
C GLY A 7 26.06 30.30 22.32
N ILE A 8 26.60 30.90 21.25
CA ILE A 8 26.01 30.84 19.91
C ILE A 8 26.29 29.49 19.23
N CYS A 9 27.44 28.87 19.45
CA CYS A 9 27.70 27.50 18.96
C CYS A 9 26.83 26.44 19.65
N ALA A 10 26.50 26.60 20.93
CA ALA A 10 25.64 25.66 21.65
C ALA A 10 24.17 25.72 21.18
N LEU A 11 23.68 26.89 20.77
CA LEU A 11 22.29 27.06 20.33
C LEU A 11 22.03 26.58 18.88
N VAL A 12 23.06 26.60 18.02
CA VAL A 12 22.96 26.13 16.62
C VAL A 12 23.04 24.60 16.51
N ILE A 13 23.72 23.94 17.45
CA ILE A 13 23.79 22.46 17.48
C ILE A 13 22.48 21.84 18.03
N ALA A 14 21.77 22.56 18.90
CA ALA A 14 20.53 22.08 19.52
C ALA A 14 19.30 22.07 18.57
N THR A 15 19.35 22.76 17.43
CA THR A 15 18.22 22.83 16.47
C THR A 15 18.38 21.92 15.25
N MET A 16 19.54 21.27 15.05
CA MET A 16 19.78 20.40 13.88
C MET A 16 19.41 18.92 14.09
N VAL A 17 18.89 18.52 15.26
CA VAL A 17 18.48 17.13 15.54
C VAL A 17 16.95 17.03 15.66
N GLN A 18 16.24 17.50 14.65
CA GLN A 18 14.84 17.10 14.41
C GLN A 18 14.68 16.70 12.95
N MET A 19 15.49 15.73 12.50
CA MET A 19 15.10 14.97 11.31
C MET A 19 13.85 14.16 11.69
N PRO A 20 12.70 14.35 11.03
CA PRO A 20 11.59 13.43 11.20
C PRO A 20 12.12 12.04 10.83
N LEU A 21 12.19 11.15 11.80
CA LEU A 21 12.36 9.73 11.52
C LEU A 21 11.28 9.38 10.49
N PRO A 22 11.61 8.66 9.40
CA PRO A 22 10.57 8.19 8.49
C PRO A 22 9.55 7.47 9.35
N ALA A 23 8.28 7.88 9.27
CA ALA A 23 7.21 7.13 9.89
C ALA A 23 7.37 5.69 9.41
N GLN A 24 7.79 4.80 10.29
CA GLN A 24 7.84 3.37 9.99
C GLN A 24 6.38 3.04 9.68
N ALA A 25 6.06 2.88 8.40
CA ALA A 25 4.74 2.45 8.02
C ALA A 25 4.60 1.04 8.59
N ASP A 26 3.87 0.92 9.70
CA ASP A 26 3.63 -0.37 10.33
C ASP A 26 3.03 -1.29 9.27
N THR A 27 3.84 -2.24 8.80
CA THR A 27 3.35 -3.29 7.92
C THR A 27 2.63 -4.31 8.77
N TYR A 28 1.47 -4.75 8.31
CA TYR A 28 0.68 -5.74 9.01
C TYR A 28 0.14 -6.77 8.04
N ARG A 29 -0.25 -7.91 8.59
CA ARG A 29 -0.86 -9.00 7.85
C ARG A 29 -2.35 -8.78 7.69
N TYR A 30 -2.88 -8.96 6.49
CA TYR A 30 -4.31 -8.85 6.22
C TYR A 30 -4.72 -9.51 4.91
N TRP A 31 -6.03 -9.72 4.76
CA TRP A 31 -6.65 -10.11 3.49
C TRP A 31 -6.88 -8.89 2.59
N SER A 32 -6.03 -8.73 1.58
CA SER A 32 -6.21 -7.78 0.50
C SER A 32 -7.27 -8.24 -0.50
N TYR A 33 -7.94 -7.30 -1.15
CA TYR A 33 -9.04 -7.55 -2.07
C TYR A 33 -8.71 -7.04 -3.48
N TRP A 34 -8.98 -7.87 -4.47
CA TRP A 34 -8.55 -7.68 -5.85
C TRP A 34 -9.69 -7.97 -6.82
N VAL A 35 -9.77 -7.19 -7.88
CA VAL A 35 -10.68 -7.42 -9.00
C VAL A 35 -9.87 -8.01 -10.14
N GLY A 36 -10.33 -9.15 -10.69
CA GLY A 36 -9.75 -9.76 -11.87
C GLY A 36 -10.36 -9.22 -13.18
N GLY A 37 -9.62 -9.43 -14.25
CA GLY A 37 -9.84 -8.96 -15.62
C GLY A 37 -8.57 -9.26 -16.43
N ASP A 38 -8.17 -8.38 -17.34
CA ASP A 38 -6.90 -8.53 -18.09
C ASP A 38 -5.68 -8.65 -17.16
N SER A 39 -5.75 -8.01 -15.99
CA SER A 39 -4.80 -8.16 -14.90
C SER A 39 -5.51 -8.01 -13.55
N TRP A 40 -4.82 -8.35 -12.46
CA TRP A 40 -5.31 -8.09 -11.11
C TRP A 40 -5.23 -6.59 -10.78
N SER A 41 -6.33 -6.03 -10.29
CA SER A 41 -6.40 -4.65 -9.81
C SER A 41 -6.73 -4.60 -8.32
N TYR A 42 -5.91 -3.90 -7.54
CA TYR A 42 -6.13 -3.73 -6.11
C TYR A 42 -7.37 -2.86 -5.85
N SER A 43 -8.24 -3.29 -4.94
CA SER A 43 -9.44 -2.55 -4.58
C SER A 43 -9.29 -1.87 -3.22
N SER A 44 -9.02 -0.56 -3.24
CA SER A 44 -8.89 0.27 -2.03
C SER A 44 -10.21 0.57 -1.33
N ARG A 45 -11.34 0.43 -2.04
CA ARG A 45 -12.68 0.64 -1.46
C ARG A 45 -13.19 -0.58 -0.71
N GLY A 46 -12.69 -1.76 -1.03
CA GLY A 46 -13.10 -3.01 -0.40
C GLY A 46 -14.31 -3.70 -1.06
N PRO A 47 -14.65 -4.90 -0.59
CA PRO A 47 -15.53 -5.87 -1.26
C PRO A 47 -17.03 -5.59 -1.12
N GLY A 48 -17.42 -4.74 -0.17
CA GLY A 48 -18.84 -4.38 0.03
C GLY A 48 -19.35 -3.32 -0.95
N PHE A 49 -18.46 -2.58 -1.62
CA PHE A 49 -18.83 -1.42 -2.45
C PHE A 49 -19.01 -1.74 -3.93
N ARG A 50 -18.74 -2.98 -4.36
CA ARG A 50 -18.78 -3.40 -5.75
C ARG A 50 -19.62 -4.65 -5.91
N VAL A 51 -20.52 -4.62 -6.90
CA VAL A 51 -21.20 -5.80 -7.42
C VAL A 51 -20.44 -6.28 -8.65
N PRO A 52 -19.80 -7.47 -8.64
CA PRO A 52 -19.18 -8.01 -9.84
C PRO A 52 -20.22 -8.25 -10.95
N PRO A 53 -19.84 -8.12 -12.24
CA PRO A 53 -20.69 -8.55 -13.34
C PRO A 53 -20.78 -10.09 -13.39
N ASP A 54 -21.69 -10.62 -14.22
CA ASP A 54 -21.61 -12.02 -14.66
C ASP A 54 -20.27 -12.26 -15.38
N GLY A 55 -19.61 -13.36 -15.04
CA GLY A 55 -18.23 -13.60 -15.44
C GLY A 55 -17.19 -12.83 -14.61
N GLY A 56 -17.58 -12.21 -13.49
CA GLY A 56 -16.64 -11.48 -12.65
C GLY A 56 -15.61 -12.39 -11.97
N VAL A 57 -14.41 -11.86 -11.69
CA VAL A 57 -13.36 -12.53 -10.91
C VAL A 57 -13.05 -11.69 -9.67
N GLU A 58 -13.14 -12.30 -8.50
CA GLU A 58 -12.90 -11.70 -7.20
C GLU A 58 -11.74 -12.42 -6.52
N GLY A 59 -10.74 -11.66 -6.09
CA GLY A 59 -9.50 -12.19 -5.51
C GLY A 59 -9.27 -11.73 -4.08
N TRP A 60 -8.86 -12.67 -3.24
CA TRP A 60 -8.49 -12.44 -1.85
C TRP A 60 -7.08 -12.96 -1.64
N ARG A 61 -6.17 -12.08 -1.22
CA ARG A 61 -4.77 -12.45 -0.99
C ARG A 61 -4.36 -12.05 0.41
N PHE A 62 -3.88 -13.00 1.20
CA PHE A 62 -3.25 -12.69 2.47
C PHE A 62 -1.84 -12.13 2.22
N VAL A 63 -1.57 -10.93 2.73
CA VAL A 63 -0.36 -10.15 2.44
C VAL A 63 0.19 -9.51 3.71
N VAL A 64 1.47 -9.17 3.68
CA VAL A 64 2.10 -8.19 4.59
C VAL A 64 2.29 -6.91 3.79
N SER A 65 1.67 -5.81 4.18
CA SER A 65 1.78 -4.54 3.46
C SER A 65 1.43 -3.37 4.39
N PRO A 66 1.89 -2.14 4.11
CA PRO A 66 1.36 -0.95 4.76
C PRO A 66 -0.16 -0.82 4.56
N LYS A 67 -0.77 0.06 5.37
CA LYS A 67 -2.23 0.24 5.40
C LYS A 67 -2.85 0.65 4.07
N ASP A 68 -2.10 1.43 3.30
CA ASP A 68 -2.53 1.92 2.00
C ASP A 68 -2.52 0.83 0.90
N GLY A 69 -1.99 -0.36 1.20
CA GLY A 69 -1.88 -1.45 0.24
C GLY A 69 -0.77 -1.26 -0.80
N SER A 70 0.09 -0.25 -0.65
CA SER A 70 1.15 0.09 -1.60
C SER A 70 2.14 -1.06 -1.90
N GLN A 71 2.27 -2.01 -0.98
CA GLN A 71 3.13 -3.20 -1.14
C GLN A 71 2.32 -4.51 -1.20
N ALA A 72 1.00 -4.45 -1.41
CA ALA A 72 0.19 -5.65 -1.54
C ALA A 72 0.47 -6.32 -2.89
N SER A 73 0.71 -7.63 -2.87
CA SER A 73 0.83 -8.44 -4.09
C SER A 73 -0.53 -9.06 -4.47
N PRO A 74 -0.84 -9.23 -5.76
CA PRO A 74 -2.08 -9.88 -6.19
C PRO A 74 -2.09 -11.38 -5.93
N PRO A 75 -3.25 -12.05 -6.05
CA PRO A 75 -3.37 -13.50 -6.11
C PRO A 75 -2.39 -14.11 -7.13
N ALA A 76 -1.69 -15.17 -6.72
CA ALA A 76 -0.82 -15.96 -7.58
C ALA A 76 -1.64 -16.95 -8.44
N ALA A 77 -2.58 -16.41 -9.20
CA ALA A 77 -3.50 -17.14 -10.08
C ALA A 77 -3.80 -16.32 -11.35
N ALA A 78 -4.40 -16.96 -12.35
CA ALA A 78 -5.00 -16.27 -13.48
C ALA A 78 -6.04 -15.24 -13.00
N SER A 79 -6.22 -14.15 -13.75
CA SER A 79 -7.14 -13.06 -13.40
C SER A 79 -8.42 -13.05 -14.24
N THR A 80 -8.54 -13.89 -15.26
CA THR A 80 -9.69 -13.91 -16.18
C THR A 80 -10.62 -15.09 -15.91
N TYR A 81 -11.92 -14.87 -16.10
CA TYR A 81 -12.95 -15.88 -15.85
C TYR A 81 -12.75 -17.11 -16.74
N GLU A 82 -12.43 -16.91 -18.02
CA GLU A 82 -12.24 -17.96 -19.01
C GLU A 82 -11.00 -18.82 -18.72
N GLN A 83 -10.05 -18.35 -17.91
CA GLN A 83 -8.92 -19.19 -17.48
C GLN A 83 -9.25 -20.00 -16.23
N LEU A 84 -10.16 -19.51 -15.37
CA LEU A 84 -10.45 -20.11 -14.08
C LEU A 84 -11.72 -21.00 -14.08
N CYS A 85 -12.73 -20.65 -14.88
CA CYS A 85 -14.08 -21.24 -14.84
C CYS A 85 -14.63 -21.53 -16.25
N ARG A 86 -13.91 -22.37 -17.00
CA ARG A 86 -14.31 -22.76 -18.36
C ARG A 86 -15.58 -23.59 -18.38
N GLY A 87 -16.40 -23.35 -19.41
CA GLY A 87 -17.54 -24.22 -19.74
C GLY A 87 -18.72 -24.15 -18.78
N GLN A 88 -18.78 -23.15 -17.89
CA GLN A 88 -19.95 -22.94 -17.07
C GLN A 88 -21.15 -22.57 -17.94
N PRO A 89 -22.33 -23.20 -17.73
CA PRO A 89 -23.55 -22.81 -18.42
C PRO A 89 -23.88 -21.33 -18.13
N PRO A 90 -24.71 -20.68 -18.95
CA PRO A 90 -25.20 -19.34 -18.65
C PRO A 90 -25.86 -19.28 -17.26
N ALA A 91 -25.69 -18.16 -16.56
CA ALA A 91 -26.37 -17.95 -15.29
C ALA A 91 -27.90 -17.91 -15.53
N PRO A 92 -28.72 -18.50 -14.64
CA PRO A 92 -30.16 -18.28 -14.66
C PRO A 92 -30.54 -16.80 -14.53
N GLU A 93 -31.77 -16.45 -14.91
CA GLU A 93 -32.27 -15.09 -14.73
C GLU A 93 -32.17 -14.63 -13.26
N GLY A 94 -31.78 -13.38 -13.06
CA GLY A 94 -31.57 -12.80 -11.73
C GLY A 94 -30.31 -13.30 -11.01
N GLN A 95 -29.48 -14.11 -11.65
CA GLN A 95 -28.22 -14.60 -11.11
C GLN A 95 -27.01 -14.19 -11.96
N LYS A 96 -25.82 -14.36 -11.40
CA LYS A 96 -24.54 -14.15 -12.06
C LYS A 96 -23.54 -15.20 -11.62
N ARG A 97 -22.58 -15.50 -12.49
CA ARG A 97 -21.44 -16.38 -12.24
C ARG A 97 -20.26 -15.52 -11.84
N VAL A 98 -19.57 -15.93 -10.78
CA VAL A 98 -18.39 -15.23 -10.28
C VAL A 98 -17.34 -16.26 -9.92
N VAL A 99 -16.08 -15.96 -10.19
CA VAL A 99 -14.95 -16.72 -9.68
C VAL A 99 -14.46 -16.09 -8.39
N VAL A 100 -14.22 -16.91 -7.37
CA VAL A 100 -13.55 -16.50 -6.15
C VAL A 100 -12.21 -17.19 -6.06
N VAL A 101 -11.13 -16.40 -6.02
CA VAL A 101 -9.78 -16.88 -5.73
C VAL A 101 -9.44 -16.52 -4.30
N ILE A 102 -9.13 -17.51 -3.46
CA ILE A 102 -8.67 -17.30 -2.09
C ILE A 102 -7.23 -17.79 -2.01
N ASP A 103 -6.30 -16.87 -1.83
CA ASP A 103 -4.87 -17.11 -1.81
C ASP A 103 -4.26 -16.76 -0.45
N PRO A 104 -3.99 -17.77 0.41
CA PRO A 104 -3.40 -17.59 1.74
C PRO A 104 -1.98 -17.02 1.77
N GLY A 105 -1.36 -16.77 0.62
CA GLY A 105 0.00 -16.25 0.57
C GLY A 105 1.07 -17.34 0.78
N PRO A 106 2.35 -16.97 0.68
CA PRO A 106 3.45 -17.89 0.96
C PRO A 106 3.55 -18.21 2.46
N ALA A 107 4.06 -19.40 2.79
CA ALA A 107 4.28 -19.83 4.18
C ALA A 107 5.11 -18.85 5.03
N GLY A 108 6.05 -18.13 4.42
CA GLY A 108 6.92 -17.19 5.13
C GLY A 108 6.20 -15.98 5.75
N ILE A 109 4.92 -15.74 5.42
CA ILE A 109 4.12 -14.66 6.02
C ILE A 109 2.96 -15.18 6.88
N ALA A 110 2.83 -16.49 7.06
CA ALA A 110 1.79 -17.02 7.94
C ALA A 110 2.06 -16.63 9.40
N PRO A 111 1.02 -16.48 10.24
CA PRO A 111 1.20 -16.33 11.68
C PRO A 111 2.00 -17.48 12.28
N VAL A 112 2.69 -17.20 13.40
CA VAL A 112 3.56 -18.18 14.06
C VAL A 112 2.75 -19.41 14.47
N GLY A 113 3.25 -20.59 14.09
CA GLY A 113 2.59 -21.87 14.39
C GLY A 113 1.42 -22.21 13.46
N GLU A 114 1.07 -21.33 12.51
CA GLU A 114 0.05 -21.61 11.50
C GLU A 114 0.71 -22.04 10.18
N THR A 115 0.05 -22.95 9.46
CA THR A 115 0.42 -23.33 8.09
C THR A 115 -0.68 -22.85 7.15
N PRO A 116 -0.36 -22.07 6.10
CA PRO A 116 -1.38 -21.59 5.18
C PRO A 116 -1.98 -22.78 4.41
N PRO A 117 -3.31 -22.81 4.21
CA PRO A 117 -3.93 -23.80 3.34
C PRO A 117 -3.53 -23.57 1.88
N GLN A 118 -3.90 -24.50 1.01
CA GLN A 118 -3.71 -24.32 -0.43
C GLN A 118 -4.63 -23.20 -0.95
N ARG A 119 -4.14 -22.46 -1.94
CA ARG A 119 -4.97 -21.50 -2.69
C ARG A 119 -6.14 -22.23 -3.35
N THR A 120 -7.33 -21.65 -3.26
CA THR A 120 -8.53 -22.20 -3.88
C THR A 120 -9.04 -21.28 -4.99
N THR A 121 -9.77 -21.88 -5.93
CA THR A 121 -10.48 -21.20 -7.00
C THR A 121 -11.84 -21.85 -7.12
N THR A 122 -12.89 -21.07 -6.90
CA THR A 122 -14.27 -21.58 -6.85
C THR A 122 -15.13 -20.78 -7.82
N CYS A 123 -15.76 -21.48 -8.76
CA CYS A 123 -16.80 -20.92 -9.62
C CYS A 123 -18.13 -21.02 -8.87
N VAL A 124 -18.82 -19.90 -8.70
CA VAL A 124 -20.10 -19.86 -7.98
C VAL A 124 -21.14 -19.07 -8.77
N THR A 125 -22.39 -19.53 -8.73
CA THR A 125 -23.55 -18.78 -9.21
C THR A 125 -24.28 -18.18 -8.02
N VAL A 126 -24.53 -16.88 -8.07
CA VAL A 126 -25.07 -16.08 -6.96
C VAL A 126 -26.14 -15.12 -7.47
N PRO A 127 -26.98 -14.53 -6.60
CA PRO A 127 -27.87 -13.44 -7.00
C PRO A 127 -27.12 -12.31 -7.72
N ALA A 128 -27.75 -11.74 -8.76
CA ALA A 128 -27.16 -10.68 -9.59
C ALA A 128 -26.76 -9.44 -8.78
N THR A 129 -27.39 -9.22 -7.62
CA THR A 129 -27.14 -8.10 -6.70
C THR A 129 -26.03 -8.35 -5.67
N ASP A 130 -25.56 -9.59 -5.48
CA ASP A 130 -24.55 -9.90 -4.45
C ASP A 130 -23.24 -9.11 -4.70
N ASN A 131 -22.76 -8.37 -3.70
CA ASN A 131 -21.45 -7.69 -3.75
C ASN A 131 -20.29 -8.66 -3.51
N GLY A 132 -19.05 -8.23 -3.74
CA GLY A 132 -17.86 -9.07 -3.58
C GLY A 132 -17.73 -9.77 -2.22
N LEU A 133 -18.19 -9.12 -1.14
CA LEU A 133 -18.19 -9.71 0.20
C LEU A 133 -19.23 -10.84 0.32
N GLN A 134 -20.45 -10.59 -0.15
CA GLN A 134 -21.52 -11.59 -0.17
C GLN A 134 -21.15 -12.80 -1.05
N VAL A 135 -20.48 -12.57 -2.17
CA VAL A 135 -19.92 -13.64 -3.02
C VAL A 135 -18.93 -14.49 -2.23
N LEU A 136 -17.97 -13.89 -1.52
CA LEU A 136 -17.00 -14.63 -0.70
C LEU A 136 -17.71 -15.47 0.39
N GLN A 137 -18.74 -14.92 1.03
CA GLN A 137 -19.52 -15.62 2.05
C GLN A 137 -20.24 -16.87 1.51
N ARG A 138 -20.46 -16.98 0.20
CA ARG A 138 -21.03 -18.20 -0.41
C ARG A 138 -20.06 -19.37 -0.45
N VAL A 139 -18.75 -19.09 -0.46
CA VAL A 139 -17.73 -20.11 -0.75
C VAL A 139 -16.81 -20.39 0.44
N SER A 140 -16.83 -19.54 1.47
CA SER A 140 -15.97 -19.69 2.64
C SER A 140 -16.60 -19.10 3.90
N GLN A 141 -16.28 -19.71 5.04
CA GLN A 141 -16.52 -19.12 6.34
C GLN A 141 -15.57 -17.95 6.58
N LEU A 142 -16.09 -16.89 7.21
CA LEU A 142 -15.36 -15.66 7.49
C LEU A 142 -15.38 -15.34 8.97
N ARG A 143 -14.25 -14.84 9.46
CA ARG A 143 -14.13 -14.22 10.79
C ARG A 143 -13.85 -12.74 10.61
N PHE A 144 -14.59 -11.90 11.30
CA PHE A 144 -14.48 -10.45 11.21
C PHE A 144 -13.94 -9.83 12.50
N HIS A 145 -13.21 -8.73 12.35
CA HIS A 145 -12.91 -7.81 13.43
C HIS A 145 -14.07 -6.82 13.60
N SER A 146 -14.17 -6.17 14.77
CA SER A 146 -15.18 -5.13 15.02
C SER A 146 -15.05 -3.92 14.08
N SER A 147 -13.88 -3.71 13.46
CA SER A 147 -13.66 -2.68 12.44
C SER A 147 -14.25 -3.03 11.06
N GLY A 148 -14.82 -4.22 10.87
CA GLY A 148 -15.32 -4.70 9.59
C GLY A 148 -14.26 -5.32 8.68
N LEU A 149 -13.00 -5.40 9.13
CA LEU A 149 -11.95 -6.13 8.42
C LEU A 149 -12.11 -7.65 8.59
N ILE A 150 -11.74 -8.40 7.56
CA ILE A 150 -11.71 -9.86 7.62
C ILE A 150 -10.44 -10.30 8.35
N CYS A 151 -10.62 -10.98 9.47
CA CYS A 151 -9.54 -11.62 10.22
C CYS A 151 -9.09 -12.92 9.58
N GLY A 152 -10.03 -13.74 9.11
CA GLY A 152 -9.73 -15.04 8.54
C GLY A 152 -10.76 -15.49 7.52
N ILE A 153 -10.28 -16.24 6.54
CA ILE A 153 -11.06 -16.88 5.47
C ILE A 153 -10.77 -18.37 5.53
N GLY A 154 -11.81 -19.20 5.66
CA GLY A 154 -11.66 -20.66 5.64
C GLY A 154 -10.83 -21.20 6.80
N GLY A 155 -10.83 -20.48 7.93
CA GLY A 155 -10.03 -20.82 9.11
C GLY A 155 -8.61 -20.25 9.12
N PHE A 156 -8.17 -19.50 8.10
CA PHE A 156 -6.83 -18.91 8.05
C PHE A 156 -6.84 -17.36 7.93
N PRO A 157 -6.04 -16.65 8.75
CA PRO A 157 -5.50 -17.10 10.02
C PRO A 157 -6.57 -17.57 11.01
N ALA A 158 -6.20 -18.53 11.86
CA ALA A 158 -7.07 -19.09 12.88
C ALA A 158 -7.37 -18.05 13.97
N ALA A 159 -6.36 -17.32 14.43
CA ALA A 159 -6.48 -16.40 15.58
C ALA A 159 -6.26 -14.93 15.22
N GLU A 160 -5.23 -14.61 14.44
CA GLU A 160 -4.81 -13.23 14.20
C GLU A 160 -5.86 -12.40 13.44
N CYS A 161 -5.92 -11.09 13.71
CA CYS A 161 -6.69 -10.11 12.94
C CYS A 161 -5.78 -8.96 12.47
N PRO A 162 -6.09 -8.30 11.33
CA PRO A 162 -5.36 -7.14 10.84
C PRO A 162 -5.16 -6.06 11.90
N GLY A 163 -3.95 -5.47 11.94
CA GLY A 163 -3.61 -4.39 12.86
C GLY A 163 -3.30 -4.83 14.30
N GLN A 164 -3.43 -6.11 14.63
CA GLN A 164 -2.74 -6.65 15.80
C GLN A 164 -1.28 -6.81 15.42
N THR A 165 -0.39 -6.09 16.09
CA THR A 165 1.05 -6.24 15.87
C THR A 165 1.41 -7.70 16.15
N ALA A 166 2.00 -8.35 15.14
CA ALA A 166 2.69 -9.59 15.34
C ALA A 166 3.62 -9.40 16.54
N SER A 167 3.34 -10.07 17.65
CA SER A 167 4.37 -10.26 18.66
C SER A 167 5.46 -11.05 17.96
N ARG A 168 6.47 -10.36 17.42
CA ARG A 168 7.74 -10.97 17.06
C ARG A 168 8.16 -11.69 18.34
N PRO A 169 8.29 -13.04 18.37
CA PRO A 169 8.89 -13.65 19.53
C PRO A 169 10.20 -12.92 19.73
N ALA A 170 10.36 -12.29 20.89
CA ALA A 170 11.62 -11.69 21.27
C ALA A 170 12.63 -12.80 21.03
N SER A 171 13.53 -12.57 20.08
CA SER A 171 14.67 -13.42 19.86
C SER A 171 15.50 -13.30 21.13
N SER A 172 15.10 -14.03 22.15
CA SER A 172 15.94 -14.42 23.27
C SER A 172 16.90 -15.45 22.70
N ALA A 173 17.76 -14.97 21.78
CA ALA A 173 19.07 -15.55 21.65
C ALA A 173 19.70 -15.36 23.05
N PRO A 174 20.02 -16.44 23.77
CA PRO A 174 20.93 -16.30 24.90
C PRO A 174 22.17 -15.62 24.35
N ALA A 175 22.65 -14.58 25.03
CA ALA A 175 23.99 -14.08 24.81
C ALA A 175 24.95 -15.28 25.03
N THR A 176 25.28 -15.96 23.94
CA THR A 176 26.32 -16.98 23.94
C THR A 176 27.60 -16.18 24.04
N THR A 177 28.15 -16.13 25.25
CA THR A 177 29.55 -15.79 25.49
C THR A 177 30.38 -16.50 24.44
N ALA A 178 31.00 -15.71 23.56
CA ALA A 178 31.91 -16.22 22.56
C ALA A 178 32.99 -17.05 23.27
N PRO A 179 33.24 -18.31 22.87
CA PRO A 179 34.49 -18.97 23.20
C PRO A 179 35.63 -18.24 22.48
N ASP A 180 36.71 -17.95 23.19
CA ASP A 180 37.99 -17.52 22.61
C ASP A 180 38.40 -18.49 21.49
N ILE A 181 38.45 -17.96 20.27
CA ILE A 181 39.07 -18.64 19.13
C ILE A 181 40.50 -18.07 19.03
N PRO A 182 41.56 -18.86 19.23
CA PRO A 182 42.94 -18.41 19.01
C PRO A 182 43.20 -18.12 17.52
N ASP A 183 44.11 -17.18 17.30
CA ASP A 183 44.47 -16.52 16.04
C ASP A 183 44.46 -17.40 14.77
N PRO A 184 43.98 -16.87 13.62
CA PRO A 184 44.22 -17.52 12.34
C PRO A 184 45.69 -17.38 11.91
N VAL A 185 46.31 -18.54 11.73
CA VAL A 185 47.63 -18.74 11.13
C VAL A 185 47.71 -18.07 9.75
N THR A 186 48.74 -17.23 9.59
CA THR A 186 49.22 -16.63 8.34
C THR A 186 49.42 -17.68 7.24
N VAL A 187 48.74 -17.51 6.10
CA VAL A 187 49.05 -18.20 4.84
C VAL A 187 49.39 -17.13 3.78
N PRO A 188 50.53 -17.24 3.06
CA PRO A 188 50.98 -16.22 2.12
C PRO A 188 50.18 -16.19 0.80
N ALA A 189 50.16 -14.99 0.22
CA ALA A 189 49.44 -14.63 -1.01
C ALA A 189 49.96 -15.35 -2.27
N PRO A 190 49.07 -15.68 -3.23
CA PRO A 190 49.43 -15.82 -4.64
C PRO A 190 49.13 -14.56 -5.45
N ALA A 191 49.87 -14.45 -6.56
CA ALA A 191 50.13 -13.26 -7.34
C ALA A 191 48.92 -12.65 -8.07
N GLU A 192 49.08 -11.34 -8.27
CA GLU A 192 48.32 -10.43 -9.12
C GLU A 192 48.16 -10.95 -10.56
N VAL A 193 46.90 -11.06 -11.01
CA VAL A 193 46.56 -11.17 -12.44
C VAL A 193 45.62 -10.01 -12.78
N THR A 194 46.19 -9.02 -13.46
CA THR A 194 45.53 -7.86 -14.04
C THR A 194 44.69 -8.31 -15.25
N VAL A 195 43.39 -7.96 -15.27
CA VAL A 195 42.56 -8.12 -16.47
C VAL A 195 41.79 -6.81 -16.71
N PRO A 196 41.80 -6.24 -17.92
CA PRO A 196 41.42 -4.84 -18.16
C PRO A 196 39.91 -4.61 -18.24
N THR A 197 39.49 -3.47 -17.68
CA THR A 197 38.20 -2.81 -17.86
C THR A 197 37.90 -2.58 -19.34
N THR A 198 36.81 -3.16 -19.83
CA THR A 198 36.18 -2.76 -21.09
C THR A 198 34.82 -2.10 -20.83
N ARG A 199 34.74 -0.85 -21.27
CA ARG A 199 33.54 -0.01 -21.33
C ARG A 199 32.83 -0.30 -22.65
N ALA A 200 31.55 -0.71 -22.61
CA ALA A 200 30.68 -0.77 -23.78
C ALA A 200 29.24 -0.43 -23.32
N THR A 201 28.80 0.83 -23.47
CA THR A 201 28.03 1.38 -24.59
C THR A 201 26.59 0.86 -24.63
N ALA A 202 25.67 1.70 -24.13
CA ALA A 202 24.23 1.53 -24.27
C ALA A 202 23.79 1.75 -25.73
N PRO A 203 22.83 0.97 -26.25
CA PRO A 203 22.07 1.39 -27.42
C PRO A 203 20.82 2.19 -26.99
N SER A 204 20.79 3.45 -27.43
CA SER A 204 19.57 4.23 -27.60
C SER A 204 18.61 3.50 -28.53
N SER A 205 17.33 3.45 -28.17
CA SER A 205 16.24 3.26 -29.12
C SER A 205 15.10 4.18 -28.71
N ALA A 206 14.99 5.28 -29.46
CA ALA A 206 13.88 6.20 -29.45
C ALA A 206 12.71 5.61 -30.24
N THR A 207 11.47 5.77 -29.76
CA THR A 207 10.22 5.59 -30.53
C THR A 207 9.09 6.37 -29.81
N PRO A 208 8.13 6.97 -30.54
CA PRO A 208 7.67 8.33 -30.27
C PRO A 208 6.43 8.46 -29.37
N THR A 209 6.35 9.64 -28.78
CA THR A 209 5.23 10.25 -28.05
C THR A 209 3.91 10.22 -28.83
N PRO A 210 2.80 9.71 -28.27
CA PRO A 210 1.47 10.04 -28.76
C PRO A 210 1.00 11.39 -28.18
N THR A 211 0.72 12.32 -29.09
CA THR A 211 0.06 13.62 -28.88
C THR A 211 -1.30 13.46 -28.16
N PRO A 212 -1.59 14.24 -27.11
CA PRO A 212 -2.94 14.32 -26.58
C PRO A 212 -3.79 15.22 -27.48
N SER A 213 -4.76 14.63 -28.19
CA SER A 213 -5.81 15.37 -28.87
C SER A 213 -6.74 16.02 -27.84
N ASN A 214 -6.70 17.35 -27.82
CA ASN A 214 -7.62 18.19 -27.07
C ASN A 214 -9.04 18.00 -27.62
N ARG A 215 -9.92 17.34 -26.87
CA ARG A 215 -11.34 17.21 -27.23
C ARG A 215 -12.16 18.15 -26.36
N THR A 216 -12.60 19.24 -26.97
CA THR A 216 -13.55 20.21 -26.42
C THR A 216 -14.88 19.52 -26.11
N PRO A 217 -15.47 19.67 -24.91
CA PRO A 217 -16.85 19.28 -24.69
C PRO A 217 -17.78 20.37 -25.22
N THR A 218 -18.51 20.07 -26.29
CA THR A 218 -19.70 20.81 -26.70
C THR A 218 -20.84 20.42 -25.76
N SER A 219 -21.20 21.30 -24.84
CA SER A 219 -22.46 21.18 -24.11
C SER A 219 -23.59 21.67 -25.00
N THR A 220 -24.31 20.74 -25.61
CA THR A 220 -25.69 20.95 -26.03
C THR A 220 -26.44 19.73 -25.57
N ASP A 221 -27.00 19.78 -24.36
CA ASP A 221 -28.25 19.07 -24.14
C ASP A 221 -29.13 19.74 -23.09
N THR A 222 -30.41 19.70 -23.40
CA THR A 222 -31.53 20.43 -22.83
C THR A 222 -32.03 19.74 -21.55
N PRO A 223 -32.31 20.45 -20.44
CA PRO A 223 -32.90 19.81 -19.27
C PRO A 223 -34.39 19.50 -19.51
N SER A 224 -34.76 18.22 -19.42
CA SER A 224 -36.16 17.77 -19.37
C SER A 224 -36.64 17.71 -17.89
N PRO A 225 -37.91 18.05 -17.60
CA PRO A 225 -38.34 18.40 -16.24
C PRO A 225 -38.98 17.20 -15.52
N VAL A 226 -38.29 16.63 -14.53
CA VAL A 226 -38.94 15.86 -13.46
C VAL A 226 -38.18 16.13 -12.15
N ALA A 227 -38.54 17.24 -11.49
CA ALA A 227 -38.12 17.54 -10.14
C ALA A 227 -39.09 16.87 -9.15
N LEU A 228 -38.68 15.72 -8.60
CA LEU A 228 -39.21 15.23 -7.33
C LEU A 228 -38.33 15.80 -6.22
N ALA A 229 -38.96 16.56 -5.33
CA ALA A 229 -38.31 17.25 -4.23
C ALA A 229 -37.53 16.29 -3.32
N LEU A 230 -36.23 16.55 -3.18
CA LEU A 230 -35.36 15.97 -2.16
C LEU A 230 -35.55 16.73 -0.83
N PRO A 231 -35.48 16.07 0.34
CA PRO A 231 -35.33 16.77 1.61
C PRO A 231 -33.94 17.40 1.69
N GLU A 232 -33.94 18.68 2.10
CA GLU A 232 -32.83 19.56 2.47
C GLU A 232 -31.66 18.78 3.11
N SER A 233 -30.55 18.67 2.37
CA SER A 233 -29.29 18.16 2.92
C SER A 233 -28.58 19.30 3.63
N ALA A 234 -28.27 19.06 4.90
CA ALA A 234 -27.57 19.97 5.78
C ALA A 234 -26.29 20.56 5.14
N GLU A 235 -26.11 21.85 5.39
CA GLU A 235 -24.95 22.68 5.08
C GLU A 235 -23.61 21.98 5.40
N PRO A 236 -22.57 22.12 4.56
CA PRO A 236 -21.23 21.67 4.90
C PRO A 236 -20.70 22.52 6.06
N SER A 237 -20.52 21.89 7.22
CA SER A 237 -19.88 22.50 8.38
C SER A 237 -18.54 23.11 7.97
N ALA A 238 -18.43 24.42 8.17
CA ALA A 238 -17.24 25.20 7.90
C ALA A 238 -16.00 24.56 8.56
N ALA A 239 -14.92 24.42 7.80
CA ALA A 239 -13.63 24.01 8.34
C ALA A 239 -13.21 24.97 9.48
N PRO A 240 -12.65 24.46 10.59
CA PRO A 240 -12.20 25.31 11.68
C PRO A 240 -11.11 26.26 11.17
N THR A 241 -11.26 27.54 11.49
CA THR A 241 -10.23 28.54 11.21
C THR A 241 -8.94 28.15 11.91
N PRO A 242 -7.79 28.14 11.20
CA PRO A 242 -6.52 27.85 11.84
C PRO A 242 -6.23 28.90 12.92
N PRO A 243 -5.70 28.50 14.09
CA PRO A 243 -5.41 29.43 15.16
C PRO A 243 -4.39 30.50 14.72
N PRO A 244 -4.50 31.76 15.21
CA PRO A 244 -3.77 32.91 14.69
C PRO A 244 -2.24 32.81 14.81
N TRP A 245 -1.72 31.89 15.63
CA TRP A 245 -0.29 31.61 15.71
C TRP A 245 0.29 30.97 14.45
N LEU A 246 -0.51 30.30 13.61
CA LEU A 246 -0.05 29.73 12.35
C LEU A 246 0.32 30.81 11.31
N ALA A 247 -0.37 31.95 11.30
CA ALA A 247 -0.01 33.09 10.47
C ALA A 247 1.27 33.79 10.96
N ALA A 248 1.49 33.82 12.29
CA ALA A 248 2.69 34.40 12.89
C ALA A 248 3.97 33.62 12.54
N ILE A 249 3.89 32.29 12.39
CA ILE A 249 5.01 31.45 11.94
C ILE A 249 5.37 31.73 10.48
N GLY A 250 4.37 31.92 9.60
CA GLY A 250 4.60 32.21 8.19
C GLY A 250 5.32 33.54 7.96
N VAL A 251 4.92 34.60 8.68
CA VAL A 251 5.51 35.94 8.54
C VAL A 251 6.93 36.00 9.10
N THR A 252 7.21 35.31 10.22
CA THR A 252 8.54 35.28 10.82
C THR A 252 9.56 34.52 9.97
N MET A 253 9.15 33.42 9.32
CA MET A 253 9.99 32.67 8.40
C MET A 253 10.37 33.48 7.15
N ILE A 254 9.42 34.22 6.58
CA ILE A 254 9.69 35.05 5.39
C ILE A 254 10.62 36.22 5.75
N ALA A 255 10.44 36.87 6.91
CA ALA A 255 11.32 37.93 7.37
C ALA A 255 12.75 37.43 7.66
N ALA A 256 12.89 36.23 8.23
CA ALA A 256 14.19 35.61 8.47
C ALA A 256 14.91 35.26 7.15
N LEU A 257 14.20 34.74 6.15
CA LEU A 257 14.76 34.43 4.83
C LEU A 257 15.19 35.69 4.07
N LEU A 258 14.41 36.77 4.14
CA LEU A 258 14.77 38.06 3.54
C LEU A 258 15.96 38.71 4.26
N GLY A 259 16.02 38.64 5.58
CA GLY A 259 17.17 39.10 6.37
C GLY A 259 18.46 38.35 6.03
N LEU A 260 18.39 37.03 5.89
CA LEU A 260 19.52 36.18 5.51
C LEU A 260 20.01 36.52 4.09
N ALA A 261 19.10 36.74 3.14
CA ALA A 261 19.45 37.11 1.78
C ALA A 261 20.15 38.49 1.70
N ILE A 262 19.74 39.46 2.51
CA ILE A 262 20.38 40.79 2.57
C ILE A 262 21.78 40.71 3.19
N LEU A 263 21.98 39.88 4.22
CA LEU A 263 23.29 39.63 4.83
C LEU A 263 24.26 38.93 3.88
N VAL A 264 23.81 37.92 3.13
CA VAL A 264 24.64 37.22 2.12
C VAL A 264 25.05 38.16 0.99
N ARG A 265 24.18 39.12 0.61
CA ARG A 265 24.46 40.07 -0.47
C ARG A 265 25.43 41.19 -0.05
N ARG A 266 25.47 41.55 1.23
CA ARG A 266 26.42 42.53 1.79
C ARG A 266 27.81 41.95 2.11
N GLY A 267 27.93 40.64 2.30
CA GLY A 267 29.22 39.97 2.57
C GLY A 267 30.03 39.59 1.32
N ARG A 268 29.53 39.91 0.12
CA ARG A 268 30.14 39.54 -1.18
C ARG A 268 30.60 40.74 -2.02
N GLY A 269 30.62 41.94 -1.43
CA GLY A 269 31.14 43.17 -2.01
C GLY A 269 32.43 43.60 -1.34
#